data_AF-A0A920QRF3-F1
#
_entry.id   AF-A0A920QRF3-F1
#
_cell.length_a   1.000
_cell.length_b   1.000
_cell.length_c   1.000
_cell.angle_alpha   90.00
_cell.angle_beta   90.00
_cell.angle_gamma   90.00
#
_symmetry.space_group_name_H-M   'P 1'
#
loop_
_entity.id
_entity.type
_entity.pdbx_description
1 polymer ?
#
loop_
_entity_poly.entity_id
_entity_poly.type
_entity_poly.pdbx_seq_one_letter_code
_entity_poly.pdbx_strand_id
1 'polypeptide(L)'
;MSTDALGPDHNSDLSNIAGFDRSSTLLEFDQIKVKLSSLTRTSHGRRAALGLRAATSPLEIASRLQETTEARTLIDQTGILEFGSDEDLDEWIQRVLLDGVLRGGELFSIAELIKIARVNQTNLKNPSGFTVIE
;
A
#
# COMPACT_ATOMS: atom_id res chain seq x y z
N MET A 1 46.08 9.78 -4.90
CA MET A 1 46.54 8.37 -4.93
C MET A 1 45.74 7.60 -3.89
N SER A 2 45.03 6.57 -4.36
CA SER A 2 44.35 5.43 -3.69
C SER A 2 43.56 5.68 -2.40
N THR A 3 42.23 5.63 -2.39
CA THR A 3 41.27 4.50 -2.58
C THR A 3 41.27 3.45 -1.45
N ASP A 4 40.05 3.21 -0.98
CA ASP A 4 39.51 2.00 -0.35
C ASP A 4 39.77 1.70 1.13
N ALA A 5 38.78 2.08 1.94
CA ALA A 5 38.34 1.32 3.10
C ALA A 5 36.83 1.56 3.36
N LEU A 6 35.99 1.27 2.37
CA LEU A 6 34.58 0.96 2.61
C LEU A 6 34.51 -0.56 2.79
N GLY A 7 34.17 -1.00 4.01
CA GLY A 7 33.98 -2.42 4.32
C GLY A 7 32.94 -3.06 3.39
N PRO A 8 32.96 -4.40 3.23
CA PRO A 8 32.06 -5.08 2.32
C PRO A 8 30.61 -4.76 2.67
N ASP A 9 29.89 -4.18 1.70
CA ASP A 9 28.44 -4.05 1.74
C ASP A 9 27.83 -5.45 1.68
N HIS A 10 27.66 -6.06 2.85
CA HIS A 10 27.06 -7.37 3.06
C HIS A 10 25.61 -7.47 2.55
N ASN A 11 24.97 -6.37 2.17
CA ASN A 11 23.61 -6.36 1.68
C ASN A 11 23.52 -6.66 0.18
N SER A 12 24.59 -6.38 -0.58
CA SER A 12 24.64 -6.60 -2.03
C SER A 12 24.77 -8.08 -2.42
N ASP A 13 25.43 -8.90 -1.60
CA ASP A 13 25.70 -10.32 -1.91
C ASP A 13 24.48 -11.24 -1.73
N LEU A 14 23.51 -10.88 -0.89
CA LEU A 14 22.29 -11.68 -0.70
C LEU A 14 21.36 -11.64 -1.93
N SER A 15 21.44 -10.56 -2.72
CA SER A 15 20.65 -10.37 -3.93
C SER A 15 21.13 -11.23 -5.12
N ASN A 16 22.39 -11.69 -5.09
CA ASN A 16 22.99 -12.57 -6.11
C ASN A 16 22.82 -14.07 -5.80
N ILE A 17 22.12 -14.43 -4.73
CA ILE A 17 21.83 -15.82 -4.44
C ILE A 17 20.71 -16.27 -5.39
N ALA A 18 21.09 -16.96 -6.46
CA ALA A 18 20.19 -17.62 -7.43
C ALA A 18 19.08 -18.49 -6.79
N GLY A 19 19.17 -18.77 -5.49
CA GLY A 19 18.14 -19.43 -4.70
C GLY A 19 16.91 -18.56 -4.40
N PHE A 20 17.02 -17.23 -4.27
CA PHE A 20 15.87 -16.40 -3.88
C PHE A 20 14.85 -16.24 -5.01
N ASP A 21 15.30 -15.94 -6.23
CA ASP A 21 14.42 -15.87 -7.40
C ASP A 21 13.76 -17.22 -7.71
N ARG A 22 14.52 -18.30 -7.56
CA ARG A 22 13.99 -19.67 -7.66
C ARG A 22 12.95 -19.94 -6.58
N SER A 23 13.19 -19.51 -5.34
CA SER A 23 12.24 -19.68 -4.23
C SER A 23 10.98 -18.85 -4.43
N SER A 24 11.09 -17.61 -4.93
CA SER A 24 9.96 -16.75 -5.28
C SER A 24 9.05 -17.42 -6.32
N THR A 25 9.65 -18.07 -7.33
CA THR A 25 8.92 -18.83 -8.34
C THR A 25 8.26 -20.08 -7.74
N LEU A 26 8.97 -20.85 -6.92
CA LEU A 26 8.46 -22.06 -6.26
C LEU A 26 7.32 -21.77 -5.27
N LEU A 27 7.39 -20.64 -4.59
CA LEU A 27 6.36 -20.16 -3.66
C LEU A 27 5.22 -19.41 -4.38
N GLU A 28 5.28 -19.32 -5.72
CA GLU A 28 4.27 -18.66 -6.55
C GLU A 28 4.01 -17.20 -6.13
N PHE A 29 5.06 -16.48 -5.73
CA PHE A 29 4.94 -15.14 -5.17
C PHE A 29 4.22 -14.17 -6.13
N ASP A 30 4.44 -14.30 -7.43
CA ASP A 30 3.73 -13.51 -8.44
C ASP A 30 2.22 -13.78 -8.45
N GLN A 31 1.79 -15.03 -8.27
CA GLN A 31 0.37 -15.37 -8.16
C GLN A 31 -0.26 -14.79 -6.89
N ILE A 32 0.49 -14.79 -5.79
CA ILE A 32 0.07 -14.17 -4.52
C ILE A 32 -0.14 -12.66 -4.71
N LYS A 33 0.76 -11.95 -5.39
CA LYS A 33 0.60 -10.52 -5.69
C LYS A 33 -0.64 -10.24 -6.54
N VAL A 34 -0.88 -11.05 -7.57
CA VAL A 34 -2.09 -10.93 -8.41
C VAL A 34 -3.34 -11.14 -7.55
N LYS A 35 -3.39 -12.19 -6.74
CA LYS A 35 -4.51 -12.46 -5.83
C LYS A 35 -4.71 -11.31 -4.84
N LEU A 36 -3.65 -10.83 -4.20
CA LEU A 36 -3.72 -9.71 -3.27
C LEU A 36 -4.25 -8.46 -3.96
N SER A 37 -3.78 -8.14 -5.17
CA SER A 37 -4.24 -6.98 -5.93
C SER A 37 -5.75 -7.02 -6.21
N SER A 38 -6.31 -8.21 -6.43
CA SER A 38 -7.76 -8.38 -6.65
C SER A 38 -8.60 -8.14 -5.40
N LEU A 39 -7.99 -8.19 -4.21
CA LEU A 39 -8.65 -7.93 -2.92
C LEU A 39 -8.55 -6.46 -2.49
N THR A 40 -7.79 -5.64 -3.21
CA THR A 40 -7.65 -4.21 -2.89
C THR A 40 -8.89 -3.43 -3.32
N ARG A 41 -9.21 -2.38 -2.54
CA ARG A 41 -10.35 -1.49 -2.81
C ARG A 41 -10.00 -0.27 -3.67
N THR A 42 -8.72 0.02 -3.85
CA THR A 42 -8.24 1.23 -4.54
C THR A 42 -7.21 0.88 -5.61
N SER A 43 -7.23 1.64 -6.71
CA SER A 43 -6.22 1.60 -7.78
C SER A 43 -4.78 1.69 -7.24
N HIS A 44 -4.53 2.61 -6.30
CA HIS A 44 -3.23 2.73 -5.64
C HIS A 44 -2.84 1.47 -4.86
N GLY A 45 -3.75 0.91 -4.05
CA GLY A 45 -3.52 -0.34 -3.34
C GLY A 45 -3.23 -1.50 -4.28
N ARG A 46 -3.95 -1.57 -5.42
CA ARG A 46 -3.75 -2.57 -6.47
C ARG A 46 -2.33 -2.48 -7.05
N ARG A 47 -1.88 -1.27 -7.40
CA ARG A 47 -0.51 -1.02 -7.87
C ARG A 47 0.53 -1.39 -6.81
N ALA A 48 0.29 -1.03 -5.55
CA ALA A 48 1.18 -1.37 -4.44
C ALA A 48 1.31 -2.89 -4.25
N ALA A 49 0.19 -3.63 -4.29
CA ALA A 49 0.18 -5.09 -4.19
C ALA A 49 0.95 -5.77 -5.34
N LEU A 50 0.77 -5.31 -6.58
CA LEU A 50 1.50 -5.82 -7.75
C LEU A 50 2.99 -5.47 -7.70
N GLY A 51 3.34 -4.32 -7.13
CA GLY A 51 4.70 -3.83 -6.95
C GLY A 51 5.45 -4.45 -5.78
N LEU A 52 4.81 -5.30 -4.97
CA LEU A 52 5.46 -5.94 -3.83
C LEU A 52 6.70 -6.74 -4.27
N ARG A 53 7.76 -6.60 -3.48
CA ARG A 53 8.97 -7.40 -3.58
C ARG A 53 9.19 -8.12 -2.27
N ALA A 54 9.63 -9.36 -2.37
CA ALA A 54 10.00 -10.14 -1.21
C ALA A 54 11.21 -9.47 -0.55
N ALA A 55 11.09 -9.17 0.75
CA ALA A 55 12.13 -8.52 1.52
C ALA A 55 13.06 -9.57 2.14
N THR A 56 14.35 -9.26 2.24
CA THR A 56 15.36 -10.13 2.87
C THR A 56 15.91 -9.52 4.17
N SER A 57 15.73 -8.22 4.38
CA SER A 57 16.14 -7.53 5.59
C SER A 57 15.22 -7.89 6.77
N PRO A 58 15.75 -8.44 7.87
CA PRO A 58 14.94 -8.78 9.04
C PRO A 58 14.19 -7.57 9.63
N LEU A 59 14.80 -6.40 9.60
CA LEU A 59 14.18 -5.16 10.10
C LEU A 59 13.00 -4.73 9.23
N GLU A 60 13.16 -4.81 7.91
CA GLU A 60 12.08 -4.49 6.96
C GLU A 60 10.92 -5.49 7.08
N ILE A 61 11.23 -6.78 7.20
CA ILE A 61 10.22 -7.83 7.40
C ILE A 61 9.45 -7.58 8.70
N ALA A 62 10.15 -7.35 9.81
CA ALA A 62 9.52 -7.08 11.10
C ALA A 62 8.62 -5.85 11.05
N SER A 63 9.08 -4.75 10.44
CA SER A 63 8.29 -3.53 10.28
C SER A 63 7.02 -3.75 9.47
N ARG A 64 7.11 -4.45 8.33
CA ARG A 64 5.94 -4.72 7.46
C ARG A 64 4.92 -5.65 8.15
N LEU A 65 5.40 -6.66 8.87
CA LEU A 65 4.53 -7.56 9.63
C LEU A 65 3.84 -6.84 10.80
N GLN A 66 4.55 -5.94 11.47
CA GLN A 66 3.97 -5.12 12.53
C GLN A 66 2.86 -4.22 11.97
N GLU A 67 3.12 -3.50 10.88
CA GLU A 67 2.11 -2.66 10.21
C GLU A 67 0.88 -3.47 9.79
N THR A 68 1.08 -4.68 9.25
CA THR A 68 -0.02 -5.58 8.88
C THR A 68 -0.84 -6.02 10.09
N THR A 69 -0.18 -6.31 11.22
CA THR A 69 -0.82 -6.73 12.47
C THR A 69 -1.65 -5.59 13.09
N GLU A 70 -1.11 -4.38 13.07
CA GLU A 70 -1.80 -3.17 13.51
C GLU A 70 -3.02 -2.87 12.62
N ALA A 71 -2.84 -2.91 11.30
CA ALA A 71 -3.95 -2.72 10.36
C ALA A 71 -5.06 -3.76 10.54
N ARG A 72 -4.71 -5.02 10.80
CA ARG A 72 -5.71 -6.07 11.09
C ARG A 72 -6.48 -5.78 12.36
N THR A 73 -5.78 -5.46 13.44
CA THR A 73 -6.38 -5.13 14.74
C THR A 73 -7.33 -3.94 14.62
N LEU A 74 -6.92 -2.93 13.85
CA LEU A 74 -7.72 -1.74 13.58
C LEU A 74 -9.00 -2.05 12.80
N ILE A 75 -8.94 -2.91 11.78
CA ILE A 75 -10.14 -3.36 11.04
C ILE A 75 -11.07 -4.14 11.96
N ASP A 76 -10.53 -5.02 12.80
CA ASP A 76 -11.33 -5.82 13.74
C ASP A 76 -12.03 -4.92 14.80
N GLN A 77 -11.48 -3.74 15.12
CA GLN A 77 -12.06 -2.78 16.06
C GLN A 77 -13.01 -1.75 15.43
N THR A 78 -12.62 -1.18 14.29
CA THR A 78 -13.32 -0.05 13.65
C THR A 78 -14.28 -0.47 12.53
N GLY A 79 -14.24 -1.74 12.14
CA GLY A 79 -14.95 -2.25 10.97
C GLY A 79 -14.20 -1.97 9.67
N ILE A 80 -14.89 -2.17 8.55
CA ILE A 80 -14.31 -1.97 7.23
C ILE A 80 -14.22 -0.47 6.94
N LEU A 81 -13.03 0.01 6.56
CA LEU A 81 -12.86 1.37 6.06
C LEU A 81 -13.58 1.51 4.72
N GLU A 82 -14.38 2.56 4.59
CA GLU A 82 -14.99 2.90 3.32
C GLU A 82 -13.94 3.59 2.44
N PHE A 83 -13.93 3.22 1.17
CA PHE A 83 -13.12 3.88 0.17
C PHE A 83 -14.06 4.42 -0.91
N GLY A 84 -13.70 5.55 -1.50
CA GLY A 84 -14.47 6.13 -2.61
C GLY A 84 -14.51 5.21 -3.84
N SER A 85 -14.99 5.77 -4.94
CA SER A 85 -14.91 5.14 -6.27
C SER A 85 -13.49 4.63 -6.58
N ASP A 86 -13.37 3.52 -7.33
CA ASP A 86 -12.08 2.99 -7.82
C ASP A 86 -11.50 3.84 -8.98
N GLU A 87 -11.78 5.14 -8.97
CA GLU A 87 -11.28 6.08 -9.97
C GLU A 87 -9.77 6.24 -9.81
N ASP A 88 -9.05 6.12 -10.92
CA ASP A 88 -7.62 6.37 -10.93
C ASP A 88 -7.38 7.88 -11.03
N LEU A 89 -6.96 8.47 -9.91
CA LEU A 89 -6.74 9.92 -9.80
C LEU A 89 -5.45 10.36 -10.51
N ASP A 90 -4.58 9.43 -10.92
CA ASP A 90 -3.28 9.76 -11.48
C ASP A 90 -3.42 10.69 -12.69
N GLU A 91 -4.35 10.43 -13.60
CA GLU A 91 -4.59 11.29 -14.77
C GLU A 91 -5.06 12.69 -14.36
N TRP A 92 -5.95 12.79 -13.37
CA TRP A 92 -6.49 14.06 -12.89
C TRP A 92 -5.40 14.89 -12.22
N ILE A 93 -4.57 14.26 -11.38
CA ILE A 93 -3.44 14.89 -10.71
C ILE A 93 -2.44 15.39 -11.75
N GLN A 94 -2.03 14.55 -12.70
CA GLN A 94 -1.10 14.95 -13.76
C GLN A 94 -1.63 16.14 -14.57
N ARG A 95 -2.92 16.14 -14.91
CA ARG A 95 -3.52 17.26 -15.63
C ARG A 95 -3.49 18.56 -14.82
N VAL A 96 -3.81 18.52 -13.52
CA VAL A 96 -3.76 19.71 -12.66
C VAL A 96 -2.34 20.22 -12.46
N LEU A 97 -1.36 19.32 -12.36
CA LEU A 97 0.07 19.68 -12.29
C LEU A 97 0.58 20.36 -13.57
N LEU A 98 -0.11 20.17 -14.70
CA LEU A 98 0.16 20.82 -15.99
C LEU A 98 -0.74 22.06 -16.21
N ASP A 99 -1.20 22.71 -15.12
CA ASP A 99 -2.12 23.85 -15.11
C ASP A 99 -3.48 23.59 -15.80
N GLY A 100 -3.84 22.32 -15.96
CA GLY A 100 -5.14 21.91 -16.48
C GLY A 100 -6.25 22.02 -15.43
N VAL A 101 -7.49 22.10 -15.91
CA VAL A 101 -8.68 22.26 -15.05
C VAL A 101 -9.41 20.92 -14.89
N LEU A 102 -9.91 20.66 -13.68
CA LEU A 102 -10.81 19.55 -13.41
C LEU A 102 -12.25 19.89 -13.82
N ARG A 103 -12.91 18.92 -14.42
CA ARG A 103 -14.33 18.98 -14.80
C ARG A 103 -15.20 18.84 -13.55
N GLY A 104 -16.45 19.31 -13.62
CA GLY A 104 -17.37 19.27 -12.47
C GLY A 104 -17.58 17.87 -11.88
N GLY A 105 -17.64 16.83 -12.71
CA GLY A 105 -17.77 15.44 -12.23
C GLY A 105 -16.53 14.97 -11.45
N GLU A 106 -15.34 15.33 -11.92
CA GLU A 106 -14.07 14.94 -11.27
C GLU A 106 -13.90 15.67 -9.93
N LEU A 107 -14.28 16.95 -9.87
CA LEU A 107 -14.32 17.71 -8.61
C LEU A 107 -15.33 17.11 -7.61
N PHE A 108 -16.47 16.65 -8.09
CA PHE A 108 -17.46 15.99 -7.25
C PHE A 108 -16.92 14.67 -6.69
N SER A 109 -16.29 13.82 -7.52
CA SER A 109 -15.65 12.59 -7.05
C SER A 109 -14.57 12.85 -5.99
N ILE A 110 -13.75 13.89 -6.18
CA ILE A 110 -12.75 14.31 -5.18
C ILE A 110 -13.42 14.77 -3.88
N ALA A 111 -14.50 15.54 -3.96
CA ALA A 111 -15.23 16.00 -2.78
C ALA A 111 -15.81 14.83 -1.96
N GLU A 112 -16.39 13.83 -2.62
CA GLU A 112 -16.89 12.62 -1.95
C GLU A 112 -15.75 11.80 -1.32
N LEU A 113 -14.61 11.65 -2.02
CA LEU A 113 -13.43 10.99 -1.46
C LEU A 113 -12.92 11.70 -0.20
N ILE A 114 -12.83 13.04 -0.21
CA ILE A 114 -12.40 13.84 0.96
C ILE A 114 -13.36 13.63 2.14
N LYS A 115 -14.67 13.59 1.88
CA LYS A 115 -15.69 13.35 2.90
C LYS A 115 -15.53 11.97 3.55
N ILE A 116 -15.34 10.92 2.75
CA ILE A 116 -15.08 9.55 3.24
C ILE A 116 -13.78 9.50 4.05
N ALA A 117 -12.71 10.13 3.55
CA ALA A 117 -11.42 10.19 4.25
C ALA A 117 -11.54 10.84 5.63
N ARG A 118 -12.40 11.86 5.77
CA ARG A 118 -12.67 12.51 7.07
C ARG A 118 -13.41 11.58 8.05
N VAL A 119 -14.36 10.80 7.55
CA VAL A 119 -15.06 9.79 8.36
C VAL A 119 -14.07 8.73 8.84
N ASN A 120 -13.27 8.19 7.91
CA ASN A 120 -12.21 7.24 8.25
C ASN A 120 -11.26 7.82 9.30
N GLN A 121 -10.75 9.04 9.12
CA GLN A 121 -9.87 9.68 10.11
C GLN A 121 -10.52 9.79 11.50
N THR A 122 -11.82 10.06 11.56
CA THR A 122 -12.56 10.14 12.83
C THR A 122 -12.64 8.76 13.49
N ASN A 123 -12.93 7.71 12.71
CA ASN A 123 -13.00 6.33 13.20
C ASN A 123 -11.64 5.83 13.69
N LEU A 124 -10.56 6.19 12.98
CA LEU A 124 -9.18 5.86 13.36
C LEU A 124 -8.74 6.53 14.67
N LYS A 125 -9.26 7.73 14.98
CA LYS A 125 -8.95 8.45 16.22
C LYS A 125 -9.74 7.92 17.43
N ASN A 126 -10.97 7.44 17.21
CA ASN A 126 -11.87 6.96 18.25
C ASN A 126 -12.36 5.53 17.94
N PRO A 127 -11.53 4.50 18.15
CA PRO A 127 -11.88 3.12 17.77
C PRO A 127 -13.08 2.53 18.52
N SER A 128 -13.53 3.15 19.63
CA SER A 128 -14.70 2.72 20.42
C SER A 128 -16.05 3.27 19.90
N GLY A 129 -16.08 3.97 18.75
CA GLY A 129 -17.25 4.73 18.28
C GLY A 129 -18.34 3.95 17.52
N PHE A 130 -18.12 2.67 17.18
CA PHE A 130 -19.14 1.84 16.53
C PHE A 130 -19.94 1.04 17.57
N THR A 131 -20.99 1.66 18.11
CA THR A 131 -22.11 0.87 18.65
C THR A 131 -22.88 0.30 17.46
N VAL A 132 -22.94 -1.03 17.39
CA VAL A 132 -23.73 -1.79 16.42
C VAL A 132 -25.18 -1.27 16.43
N ILE A 133 -25.65 -0.77 15.29
CA ILE A 133 -27.09 -0.63 15.04
C ILE A 133 -27.49 -1.95 14.35
N GLU A 134 -28.11 -2.84 15.12
CA GLU A 134 -28.90 -3.96 14.59
C GLU A 134 -30.17 -3.47 13.88
#